data_AF-A0A1V5LMR2-F1
#
_entry.id   AF-A0A1V5LMR2-F1
#
_cell.length_a   1.000
_cell.length_b   1.000
_cell.length_c   1.000
_cell.angle_alpha   90.00
_cell.angle_beta   90.00
_cell.angle_gamma   90.00
#
_symmetry.space_group_name_H-M   'P 1'
#
loop_
_entity.id
_entity.type
_entity.pdbx_description
1 polymer ?
#
loop_
_entity_poly.entity_id
_entity_poly.type
_entity_poly.pdbx_seq_one_letter_code
_entity_poly.pdbx_strand_id
1 'polypeptide(L)'
;MDGYASASAYLELITGLDPRFTEAYWFASFNVGADQKRPDLADAILQTGIERNPDNWYLPYIAGLNAYLNWHDEAKAAKYYRMAARFPEAPRWLAGQAKILESGIPSIVKKIRTWDAIYRSNEPEKVRNRAKEQLIALWLAVFNSDAGKQIKERARQALIDLDYQVN
;
A
#
# COMPACT_ATOMS: atom_id res chain seq x y z
N MET A 1 6.68 -30.12 -4.32
CA MET A 1 7.48 -29.10 -3.63
C MET A 1 6.71 -28.69 -2.40
N ASP A 2 7.35 -28.66 -1.23
CA ASP A 2 6.79 -28.46 0.12
C ASP A 2 6.35 -27.01 0.42
N GLY A 3 6.24 -26.16 -0.62
CA GLY A 3 5.75 -24.79 -0.50
C GLY A 3 6.60 -23.90 0.42
N TYR A 4 7.89 -24.21 0.60
CA TYR A 4 8.79 -23.48 1.51
C TYR A 4 8.37 -23.54 2.98
N ALA A 5 7.67 -24.59 3.43
CA ALA A 5 7.11 -24.68 4.78
C ALA A 5 8.11 -24.42 5.93
N SER A 6 9.41 -24.65 5.71
CA SER A 6 10.47 -24.41 6.71
C SER A 6 11.16 -23.05 6.59
N ALA A 7 10.78 -22.18 5.65
CA ALA A 7 11.53 -20.96 5.39
C ALA A 7 11.53 -19.99 6.57
N SER A 8 10.43 -19.88 7.34
CA SER A 8 10.44 -19.02 8.54
C SER A 8 11.50 -19.50 9.54
N ALA A 9 11.57 -20.80 9.82
CA ALA A 9 12.54 -21.38 10.75
C ALA A 9 13.98 -21.18 10.27
N TYR A 10 14.25 -21.34 8.97
CA TYR A 10 15.59 -21.08 8.43
C TYR A 10 15.96 -19.60 8.48
N LEU A 11 15.01 -18.71 8.20
CA LEU A 11 15.26 -17.26 8.28
C LEU A 11 15.47 -16.81 9.73
N GLU A 12 14.73 -17.36 10.69
CA GLU A 12 14.97 -17.14 12.12
C GLU A 12 16.36 -17.63 12.54
N LEU A 13 16.79 -18.81 12.07
CA LEU A 13 18.13 -19.31 12.33
C LEU A 13 19.21 -18.39 11.73
N ILE A 14 19.06 -18.01 10.46
CA ILE A 14 20.02 -17.14 9.76
C ILE A 14 20.11 -15.77 10.45
N THR A 15 18.98 -15.14 10.75
CA THR A 15 18.93 -13.83 11.43
C THR A 15 19.33 -13.91 12.91
N GLY A 16 19.22 -15.10 13.50
CA GLY A 16 19.78 -15.42 14.81
C GLY A 16 21.31 -15.43 14.81
N LEU A 17 21.91 -16.05 13.78
CA LEU A 17 23.36 -16.19 13.61
C LEU A 17 24.03 -14.89 13.15
N ASP A 18 23.46 -14.23 12.16
CA ASP A 18 23.90 -12.92 11.67
C ASP A 18 22.74 -11.94 11.63
N PRO A 19 22.51 -11.21 12.73
CA PRO A 19 21.44 -10.20 12.78
C PRO A 19 21.59 -9.08 11.78
N ARG A 20 22.80 -8.81 11.27
CA ARG A 20 23.07 -7.71 10.33
C ARG A 20 22.92 -8.12 8.87
N PHE A 21 22.66 -9.41 8.59
CA PHE A 21 22.37 -9.89 7.25
C PHE A 21 20.95 -9.49 6.82
N THR A 22 20.81 -8.24 6.36
CA THR A 22 19.54 -7.58 6.07
C THR A 22 18.68 -8.27 5.00
N GLU A 23 19.34 -8.97 4.08
CA GLU A 23 18.76 -9.69 2.96
C GLU A 23 17.84 -10.82 3.43
N ALA A 24 18.13 -11.44 4.57
CA ALA A 24 17.25 -12.46 5.16
C ALA A 24 15.90 -11.88 5.59
N TYR A 25 15.89 -10.69 6.20
CA TYR A 25 14.64 -10.01 6.58
C TYR A 25 13.86 -9.54 5.35
N TRP A 26 14.55 -9.05 4.33
CA TRP A 26 13.93 -8.74 3.04
C TRP A 26 13.24 -9.97 2.45
N PHE A 27 13.96 -11.09 2.41
CA PHE A 27 13.44 -12.35 1.88
C PHE A 27 12.23 -12.87 2.69
N ALA A 28 12.20 -12.64 4.01
CA ALA A 28 11.04 -12.99 4.85
C ALA A 28 9.74 -12.33 4.37
N SER A 29 9.79 -11.05 3.96
CA SER A 29 8.61 -10.35 3.43
C SER A 29 8.06 -10.99 2.16
N PHE A 30 8.91 -11.44 1.24
CA PHE A 30 8.47 -11.99 -0.04
C PHE A 30 8.09 -13.47 0.07
N ASN A 31 8.92 -14.28 0.73
CA ASN A 31 8.64 -15.71 0.81
C ASN A 31 7.61 -16.04 1.90
N VAL A 32 7.89 -15.67 3.15
CA VAL A 32 6.98 -15.98 4.27
C VAL A 32 5.72 -15.10 4.18
N GLY A 33 5.89 -13.81 3.91
CA GLY A 33 4.78 -12.87 3.80
C GLY A 33 3.90 -13.12 2.58
N ALA A 34 4.47 -13.14 1.38
CA ALA A 34 3.70 -13.25 0.14
C ALA A 34 3.43 -14.71 -0.29
N ASP A 35 4.48 -15.50 -0.53
CA ASP A 35 4.32 -16.86 -1.09
C ASP A 35 3.56 -17.80 -0.14
N GLN A 36 3.92 -17.77 1.15
CA GLN A 36 3.26 -18.59 2.17
C GLN A 36 2.00 -17.94 2.75
N LYS A 37 1.72 -16.68 2.40
CA LYS A 37 0.59 -15.90 2.93
C LYS A 37 0.60 -15.82 4.46
N ARG A 38 1.79 -15.70 5.05
CA ARG A 38 2.00 -15.53 6.50
C ARG A 38 2.65 -14.17 6.79
N PRO A 39 1.95 -13.06 6.49
CA PRO A 39 2.47 -11.71 6.76
C PRO A 39 2.72 -11.49 8.25
N ASP A 40 2.01 -12.21 9.13
CA ASP A 40 2.20 -12.21 10.58
C ASP A 40 3.58 -12.75 11.00
N LEU A 41 4.00 -13.88 10.42
CA LEU A 41 5.32 -14.46 10.72
C LEU A 41 6.45 -13.61 10.14
N ALA A 42 6.27 -13.10 8.91
CA ALA A 42 7.23 -12.19 8.31
C ALA A 42 7.40 -10.91 9.17
N ASP A 43 6.31 -10.36 9.71
CA ASP A 43 6.32 -9.19 10.59
C ASP A 43 7.12 -9.43 11.87
N ALA A 44 6.99 -10.61 12.49
CA ALA A 44 7.76 -10.97 13.68
C ALA A 44 9.28 -11.02 13.41
N ILE A 45 9.68 -11.63 12.28
CA ILE A 45 11.09 -11.66 11.85
C ILE A 45 11.58 -10.23 11.57
N LEU A 46 10.79 -9.43 10.85
CA LEU A 46 11.12 -8.05 10.52
C LEU A 46 11.25 -7.15 11.76
N GLN A 47 10.36 -7.30 12.76
CA GLN A 47 10.46 -6.57 14.03
C GLN A 47 11.76 -6.91 14.76
N THR A 48 12.14 -8.19 14.82
CA THR A 48 13.43 -8.62 15.37
C THR A 48 14.59 -7.94 14.62
N GLY A 49 14.49 -7.83 13.30
CA GLY A 49 15.46 -7.12 12.47
C GLY A 49 15.59 -5.64 12.82
N ILE A 50 14.45 -4.95 12.96
CA ILE A 50 14.40 -3.53 13.34
C ILE A 50 15.06 -3.32 14.71
N GLU A 51 14.78 -4.19 15.68
CA GLU A 51 15.35 -4.11 17.03
C GLU A 51 16.86 -4.34 17.04
N ARG A 52 17.35 -5.32 16.26
CA ARG A 52 18.77 -5.68 16.20
C ARG A 52 19.61 -4.78 15.30
N ASN A 53 18.97 -3.95 14.48
CA ASN A 53 19.62 -3.02 13.55
C ASN A 53 18.97 -1.62 13.67
N PRO A 54 19.11 -0.93 14.81
CA PRO A 54 18.40 0.32 15.08
C PRO A 54 18.77 1.47 14.14
N ASP A 55 19.93 1.37 13.46
CA ASP A 55 20.44 2.39 12.55
C ASP A 55 20.10 2.10 11.07
N ASN A 56 19.21 1.14 10.80
CA ASN A 56 18.87 0.72 9.44
C ASN A 56 17.44 1.10 9.07
N TRP A 57 17.28 2.17 8.29
CA TRP A 57 15.98 2.62 7.78
C TRP A 57 15.27 1.62 6.85
N TYR A 58 16.02 0.72 6.21
CA TYR A 58 15.49 -0.18 5.20
C TYR A 58 14.61 -1.27 5.83
N LEU A 59 14.96 -1.78 7.00
CA LEU A 59 14.17 -2.79 7.70
C LEU A 59 12.74 -2.33 8.07
N PRO A 60 12.51 -1.15 8.68
CA PRO A 60 11.16 -0.64 8.85
C PRO A 60 10.48 -0.37 7.50
N TYR A 61 11.20 0.03 6.45
CA TYR A 61 10.60 0.12 5.12
C TYR A 61 10.07 -1.23 4.60
N ILE A 62 10.85 -2.31 4.74
CA ILE A 62 10.43 -3.67 4.37
C ILE A 62 9.26 -4.16 5.22
N ALA A 63 9.27 -3.88 6.52
CA ALA A 63 8.13 -4.19 7.39
C ALA A 63 6.85 -3.47 6.94
N GLY A 64 6.99 -2.21 6.49
CA GLY A 64 5.91 -1.44 5.88
C GLY A 64 5.40 -2.05 4.57
N LEU A 65 6.29 -2.55 3.71
CA LEU A 65 5.92 -3.26 2.49
C LEU A 65 5.15 -4.56 2.80
N ASN A 66 5.62 -5.37 3.73
CA ASN A 66 4.92 -6.58 4.15
C ASN A 66 3.50 -6.26 4.65
N ALA A 67 3.38 -5.27 5.54
CA ALA A 67 2.09 -4.84 6.06
C ALA A 67 1.15 -4.33 4.95
N TYR A 68 1.67 -3.55 4.00
CA TYR A 68 0.86 -2.97 2.92
C TYR A 68 0.44 -4.00 1.86
N LEU A 69 1.39 -4.78 1.36
CA LEU A 69 1.19 -5.66 0.21
C LEU A 69 0.60 -7.02 0.61
N ASN A 70 1.04 -7.58 1.72
CA ASN A 70 0.70 -8.96 2.11
C ASN A 70 -0.35 -9.02 3.21
N TRP A 71 -0.32 -8.06 4.15
CA TRP A 71 -1.31 -7.98 5.23
C TRP A 71 -2.51 -7.08 4.86
N HIS A 72 -2.37 -6.20 3.88
CA HIS A 72 -3.36 -5.17 3.55
C HIS A 72 -3.73 -4.28 4.76
N ASP A 73 -2.80 -4.11 5.69
CA ASP A 73 -2.94 -3.25 6.87
C ASP A 73 -2.26 -1.90 6.60
N GLU A 74 -3.02 -0.97 6.01
CA GLU A 74 -2.53 0.38 5.70
C GLU A 74 -2.06 1.12 6.98
N ALA A 75 -2.69 0.87 8.13
CA ALA A 75 -2.34 1.53 9.38
C ALA A 75 -1.00 1.03 9.93
N LYS A 76 -0.75 -0.27 9.88
CA LYS A 76 0.55 -0.85 10.24
C LYS A 76 1.64 -0.42 9.26
N ALA A 77 1.35 -0.43 7.96
CA ALA A 77 2.28 0.04 6.93
C ALA A 77 2.69 1.52 7.16
N ALA A 78 1.73 2.39 7.47
CA ALA A 78 1.98 3.78 7.85
C ALA A 78 2.96 3.91 9.01
N LYS A 79 2.75 3.15 10.10
CA LYS A 79 3.63 3.17 11.27
C LYS A 79 5.07 2.85 10.90
N TYR A 80 5.27 1.80 10.11
CA TYR A 80 6.59 1.41 9.65
C TYR A 80 7.24 2.42 8.69
N TYR A 81 6.48 2.97 7.74
CA TYR A 81 6.99 4.03 6.88
C TYR A 81 7.35 5.30 7.66
N ARG A 82 6.60 5.64 8.72
CA ARG A 82 6.97 6.71 9.67
C ARG A 82 8.27 6.41 10.41
N MET A 83 8.47 5.17 10.84
CA MET A 83 9.72 4.76 11.49
C MET A 83 10.89 4.93 10.53
N ALA A 84 10.78 4.41 9.30
CA ALA A 84 11.80 4.55 8.26
C ALA A 84 12.07 6.02 7.90
N ALA A 85 11.04 6.86 7.83
CA ALA A 85 11.19 8.28 7.46
C ALA A 85 11.90 9.15 8.52
N ARG A 86 12.19 8.64 9.73
CA ARG A 86 12.97 9.36 10.74
C ARG A 86 14.47 9.40 10.42
N PHE A 87 14.92 8.50 9.56
CA PHE A 87 16.31 8.36 9.19
C PHE A 87 16.69 9.36 8.08
N PRO A 88 17.80 10.11 8.20
CA PRO A 88 18.21 11.08 7.19
C PRO A 88 18.46 10.50 5.80
N GLU A 89 18.92 9.25 5.74
CA GLU A 89 19.25 8.53 4.51
C GLU A 89 18.01 7.89 3.84
N ALA A 90 16.88 7.85 4.53
CA ALA A 90 15.67 7.25 4.00
C ALA A 90 15.09 8.09 2.85
N PRO A 91 14.43 7.46 1.86
CA PRO A 91 13.76 8.18 0.79
C PRO A 91 12.73 9.18 1.33
N ARG A 92 12.87 10.46 0.91
CA ARG A 92 12.04 11.59 1.38
C ARG A 92 10.53 11.38 1.20
N TRP A 93 10.12 10.52 0.26
CA TRP A 93 8.72 10.25 -0.03
C TRP A 93 8.02 9.40 1.05
N LEU A 94 8.77 8.68 1.91
CA LEU A 94 8.20 7.77 2.91
C LEU A 94 7.28 8.47 3.91
N ALA A 95 7.64 9.67 4.37
CA ALA A 95 6.80 10.46 5.27
C ALA A 95 5.46 10.84 4.62
N GLY A 96 5.50 11.22 3.34
CA GLY A 96 4.30 11.53 2.56
C GLY A 96 3.43 10.29 2.36
N GLN A 97 4.04 9.15 2.05
CA GLN A 97 3.33 7.89 1.88
C GLN A 97 2.67 7.44 3.20
N ALA A 98 3.36 7.56 4.33
CA ALA A 98 2.78 7.26 5.64
C ALA A 98 1.55 8.13 5.92
N LYS A 99 1.64 9.44 5.68
CA LYS A 99 0.50 10.37 5.84
C LYS A 99 -0.69 9.99 4.96
N ILE A 100 -0.45 9.55 3.73
CA ILE A 100 -1.51 9.08 2.82
C ILE A 100 -2.20 7.83 3.37
N LEU A 101 -1.44 6.87 3.90
CA LEU A 101 -2.00 5.66 4.50
C LEU A 101 -2.75 5.97 5.82
N GLU A 102 -2.20 6.84 6.67
CA GLU A 102 -2.84 7.28 7.93
C GLU A 102 -4.16 8.02 7.70
N SER A 103 -4.31 8.71 6.58
CA SER A 103 -5.51 9.49 6.28
C SER A 103 -6.78 8.64 6.16
N GLY A 104 -6.64 7.31 6.02
CA GLY A 104 -7.78 6.39 5.88
C GLY A 104 -8.63 6.68 4.65
N ILE A 105 -8.12 7.47 3.70
CA ILE A 105 -8.85 7.82 2.48
C ILE A 105 -9.17 6.51 1.75
N PRO A 106 -10.46 6.21 1.49
CA PRO A 106 -10.83 4.98 0.82
C PRO A 106 -10.08 4.81 -0.51
N SER A 107 -9.68 3.59 -0.84
CA SER A 107 -8.93 3.29 -2.07
C SER A 107 -9.63 3.79 -3.34
N ILE A 108 -10.97 3.76 -3.35
CA ILE A 108 -11.79 4.30 -4.43
C ILE A 108 -11.60 5.82 -4.59
N VAL A 109 -11.49 6.56 -3.48
CA VAL A 109 -11.23 8.02 -3.50
C VAL A 109 -9.81 8.31 -3.99
N LYS A 110 -8.82 7.50 -3.58
CA LYS A 110 -7.44 7.60 -4.09
C LYS A 110 -7.43 7.41 -5.62
N LYS A 111 -8.10 6.37 -6.14
CA LYS A 111 -8.23 6.10 -7.58
C LYS A 111 -8.95 7.23 -8.33
N ILE A 112 -10.06 7.73 -7.80
CA ILE A 112 -10.80 8.86 -8.38
C ILE A 112 -9.86 10.07 -8.53
N ARG A 113 -9.11 10.42 -7.48
CA ARG A 113 -8.17 11.55 -7.53
C ARG A 113 -7.09 11.36 -8.60
N THR A 114 -6.54 10.16 -8.72
CA THR A 114 -5.51 9.86 -9.74
C THR A 114 -6.06 10.02 -11.15
N TRP A 115 -7.22 9.42 -11.45
CA TRP A 115 -7.82 9.53 -12.78
C TRP A 115 -8.35 10.93 -13.08
N ASP A 116 -8.84 11.67 -12.09
CA ASP A 116 -9.25 13.08 -12.24
C ASP A 116 -8.05 13.96 -12.59
N ALA A 117 -6.89 13.73 -11.95
CA ALA A 117 -5.66 14.43 -12.30
C ALA A 117 -5.23 14.15 -13.76
N ILE A 118 -5.32 12.90 -14.23
CA ILE A 118 -5.01 12.54 -15.62
C ILE A 118 -6.04 13.17 -16.58
N TYR A 119 -7.32 13.11 -16.26
CA TYR A 119 -8.40 13.67 -17.07
C TYR A 119 -8.26 15.18 -17.26
N ARG A 120 -7.83 15.91 -16.21
CA ARG A 120 -7.63 17.36 -16.21
C ARG A 120 -6.24 17.82 -16.70
N SER A 121 -5.36 16.88 -17.02
CA SER A 121 -3.99 17.18 -17.47
C SER A 121 -3.94 17.55 -18.96
N ASN A 122 -2.75 17.89 -19.45
CA ASN A 122 -2.49 18.12 -20.88
C ASN A 122 -2.03 16.85 -21.62
N GLU A 123 -2.31 15.67 -21.08
CA GLU A 123 -2.03 14.38 -21.73
C GLU A 123 -2.82 14.24 -23.05
N PRO A 124 -2.40 13.37 -24.00
CA PRO A 124 -3.10 13.15 -25.26
C PRO A 124 -4.58 12.81 -25.07
N GLU A 125 -5.42 13.22 -26.03
CA GLU A 125 -6.88 13.04 -25.96
C GLU A 125 -7.28 11.59 -25.67
N LYS A 126 -6.60 10.63 -26.29
CA LYS A 126 -6.82 9.18 -26.05
C LYS A 126 -6.61 8.80 -24.57
N VAL A 127 -5.62 9.37 -23.91
CA VAL A 127 -5.31 9.13 -22.49
C VAL A 127 -6.38 9.77 -21.61
N ARG A 128 -6.79 11.00 -21.90
CA ARG A 128 -7.87 11.69 -21.17
C ARG A 128 -9.22 10.98 -21.33
N ASN A 129 -9.54 10.48 -22.53
CA ASN A 129 -10.76 9.69 -22.77
C ASN A 129 -10.74 8.39 -21.98
N ARG A 130 -9.59 7.71 -21.91
CA ARG A 130 -9.44 6.55 -21.03
C ARG A 130 -9.64 6.91 -19.56
N ALA A 131 -9.10 8.04 -19.10
CA ALA A 131 -9.32 8.52 -17.75
C ALA A 131 -10.81 8.83 -17.47
N LYS A 132 -11.52 9.44 -18.43
CA LYS A 132 -12.98 9.68 -18.36
C LYS A 132 -13.76 8.37 -18.17
N GLU A 133 -13.46 7.33 -18.96
CA GLU A 133 -14.09 6.00 -18.81
C GLU A 133 -13.86 5.41 -17.40
N GLN A 134 -12.63 5.52 -16.88
CA GLN A 134 -12.31 5.02 -15.55
C GLN A 134 -13.02 5.81 -14.45
N LEU A 135 -13.13 7.13 -14.59
CA LEU A 135 -13.87 7.97 -13.66
C LEU A 135 -15.35 7.61 -13.64
N ILE A 136 -15.98 7.39 -14.80
CA ILE A 136 -17.38 6.96 -14.88
C ILE A 136 -17.58 5.64 -14.12
N ALA A 137 -16.72 4.64 -14.38
CA ALA A 137 -16.81 3.35 -13.70
C ALA A 137 -16.66 3.48 -12.16
N LEU A 138 -15.73 4.32 -11.69
CA LEU A 138 -15.51 4.54 -10.26
C LEU A 138 -16.69 5.28 -9.61
N TRP A 139 -17.23 6.32 -10.25
CA TRP A 139 -18.36 7.07 -9.72
C TRP A 139 -19.66 6.26 -9.73
N LEU A 140 -19.87 5.39 -10.72
CA LEU A 140 -20.97 4.42 -10.71
C LEU A 140 -20.85 3.46 -9.52
N ALA A 141 -19.64 2.97 -9.23
CA ALA A 141 -19.42 2.12 -8.05
C ALA A 141 -19.72 2.87 -6.75
N VAL A 142 -19.37 4.15 -6.63
CA VAL A 142 -19.75 4.98 -5.48
C VAL A 142 -21.27 5.17 -5.41
N PHE A 143 -21.92 5.50 -6.53
CA PHE A 143 -23.36 5.72 -6.60
C PHE A 143 -24.18 4.48 -6.19
N ASN A 144 -23.75 3.30 -6.66
CA ASN A 144 -24.40 2.01 -6.40
C ASN A 144 -24.03 1.37 -5.05
N SER A 145 -23.09 1.95 -4.30
CA SER A 145 -22.68 1.43 -2.98
C SER A 145 -23.72 1.70 -1.88
N ASP A 146 -23.49 1.21 -0.67
CA ASP A 146 -24.30 1.54 0.52
C ASP A 146 -23.95 2.91 1.14
N ALA A 147 -23.25 3.78 0.40
CA ALA A 147 -22.90 5.11 0.86
C ALA A 147 -24.13 5.98 1.15
N GLY A 148 -24.00 6.89 2.11
CA GLY A 148 -25.09 7.80 2.49
C GLY A 148 -25.56 8.69 1.34
N LYS A 149 -26.81 9.17 1.42
CA LYS A 149 -27.47 9.98 0.37
C LYS A 149 -26.59 11.11 -0.18
N GLN A 150 -25.90 11.84 0.69
CA GLN A 150 -25.03 12.95 0.26
C GLN A 150 -23.85 12.50 -0.63
N ILE A 151 -23.28 11.32 -0.36
CA ILE A 151 -22.18 10.77 -1.18
C ILE A 151 -22.72 10.30 -2.52
N LYS A 152 -23.91 9.69 -2.55
CA LYS A 152 -24.58 9.29 -3.80
C LYS A 152 -24.93 10.49 -4.67
N GLU A 153 -25.43 11.58 -4.09
CA GLU A 153 -25.69 12.80 -4.87
C GLU A 153 -24.41 13.42 -5.44
N ARG A 154 -23.31 13.42 -4.68
CA ARG A 154 -21.99 13.84 -5.22
C ARG A 154 -21.56 12.95 -6.38
N ALA A 155 -21.75 11.64 -6.28
CA ALA A 155 -21.42 10.71 -7.35
C ALA A 155 -22.29 10.93 -8.60
N ARG A 156 -23.61 11.17 -8.42
CA ARG A 156 -24.53 11.53 -9.50
C ARG A 156 -24.07 12.81 -10.21
N GLN A 157 -23.74 13.86 -9.45
CA GLN A 157 -23.26 15.11 -10.04
C GLN A 157 -21.94 14.91 -10.80
N ALA A 158 -20.99 14.16 -10.23
CA ALA A 158 -19.73 13.86 -10.91
C ALA A 158 -19.93 13.08 -12.22
N LEU A 159 -20.93 12.19 -12.30
CA LEU A 159 -21.28 11.49 -13.53
C LEU A 159 -21.86 12.44 -14.58
N ILE A 160 -22.73 13.35 -14.17
CA ILE A 160 -23.29 14.39 -15.06
C ILE A 160 -22.18 15.29 -15.61
N ASP A 161 -21.23 15.70 -14.78
CA ASP A 161 -20.07 16.53 -15.18
C ASP A 161 -19.15 15.79 -16.18
N LEU A 162 -19.24 14.46 -16.24
CA LEU A 162 -18.56 13.60 -17.21
C LEU A 162 -19.46 13.23 -18.40
N ASP A 163 -20.54 13.99 -18.65
CA ASP A 163 -21.54 13.74 -19.70
C ASP A 163 -22.18 12.33 -19.62
N TYR A 164 -22.28 11.76 -18.41
CA TYR A 164 -22.87 10.46 -18.17
C TYR A 164 -24.17 10.60 -17.36
N GLN A 165 -25.27 10.13 -17.93
CA GLN A 165 -26.57 10.12 -17.25
C GLN A 165 -26.83 8.78 -16.57
N VAL A 166 -27.23 8.85 -15.31
CA VAL A 166 -27.60 7.68 -14.50
C VAL A 166 -29.11 7.51 -14.57
N ASN A 167 -29.57 6.35 -15.06
CA ASN A 167 -30.98 5.96 -15.06
C ASN A 167 -31.45 5.50 -13.68
#